data_AF-A0A2K3JX73-F1
#
_entry.id   AF-A0A2K3JX73-F1
#
_cell.length_a   1.000
_cell.length_b   1.000
_cell.length_c   1.000
_cell.angle_alpha   90.00
_cell.angle_beta   90.00
_cell.angle_gamma   90.00
#
_symmetry.space_group_name_H-M   'P 1'
#
loop_
_entity.id
_entity.type
_entity.pdbx_description
1 polymer ?
#
loop_
_entity_poly.entity_id
_entity_poly.type
_entity_poly.pdbx_seq_one_letter_code
_entity_poly.pdbx_strand_id
1 'polypeptide(L)'
;DIKLVLKRFSSNIIFSNGLKDPYSSGGILSDLSKSLVAITTINGSHCLDLQPSREDDPEWLTNQRKKEVKIIKGWIKEYYSDLAAFRRIHE
;
A
#
# COMPACT_ATOMS: atom_id res chain seq x y z
N ASP A 1 -14.61 8.65 -13.88
CA ASP A 1 -13.38 7.88 -13.69
C ASP A 1 -13.21 7.56 -12.21
N ILE A 2 -13.02 6.28 -11.85
CA ILE A 2 -12.80 5.83 -10.48
C ILE A 2 -11.53 6.43 -9.86
N LYS A 3 -10.49 6.68 -10.67
CA LYS A 3 -9.24 7.29 -10.19
C LYS A 3 -9.46 8.69 -9.63
N LEU A 4 -10.37 9.46 -10.23
CA LEU A 4 -10.73 10.79 -9.76
C LEU A 4 -11.47 10.72 -8.41
N VAL A 5 -12.37 9.75 -8.23
CA VAL A 5 -13.08 9.55 -6.97
C VAL A 5 -12.10 9.17 -5.86
N LEU A 6 -11.24 8.19 -6.11
CA LEU A 6 -10.20 7.76 -5.16
C LEU A 6 -9.30 8.94 -4.76
N LYS A 7 -8.82 9.71 -5.74
CA LYS A 7 -7.95 10.86 -5.49
C LYS A 7 -8.60 11.94 -4.62
N ARG A 8 -9.92 12.10 -4.68
CA ARG A 8 -10.66 13.14 -3.92
C ARG A 8 -11.08 12.70 -2.52
N PHE A 9 -11.41 11.42 -2.34
CA PHE A 9 -12.14 10.97 -1.16
C PHE A 9 -11.46 9.83 -0.40
N SER A 10 -10.32 9.32 -0.88
CA SER A 10 -9.60 8.22 -0.25
C SER A 10 -8.25 8.68 0.29
N SER A 11 -7.77 8.00 1.32
CA SER A 11 -6.43 8.18 1.88
C SER A 11 -5.93 6.85 2.44
N ASN A 12 -4.61 6.73 2.58
CA ASN A 12 -3.93 5.60 3.21
C ASN A 12 -4.27 4.24 2.57
N ILE A 13 -4.07 4.13 1.26
CA ILE A 13 -4.27 2.90 0.49
C ILE A 13 -3.00 2.55 -0.27
N ILE A 14 -2.58 1.29 -0.16
CA ILE A 14 -1.58 0.68 -1.03
C ILE A 14 -2.32 -0.15 -2.08
N PHE A 15 -2.06 0.10 -3.35
CA PHE A 15 -2.48 -0.74 -4.46
C PHE A 15 -1.30 -1.62 -4.89
N SER A 16 -1.17 -2.82 -4.31
CA SER A 16 -0.14 -3.79 -4.70
C SER A 16 -0.61 -4.61 -5.90
N ASN A 17 0.23 -4.74 -6.92
CA ASN A 17 -0.08 -5.50 -8.14
C ASN A 17 1.15 -6.23 -8.68
N GLY A 18 1.01 -7.52 -8.92
CA GLY A 18 1.96 -8.28 -9.74
C GLY A 18 1.59 -8.19 -11.22
N LEU A 19 2.51 -7.83 -12.12
CA LEU A 19 2.20 -7.64 -13.54
C LEU A 19 2.03 -8.95 -14.32
N LYS A 20 2.28 -10.11 -13.70
CA LYS A 20 1.89 -11.42 -14.26
C LYS A 20 0.47 -11.82 -13.89
N ASP A 21 -0.15 -11.10 -12.96
CA ASP A 21 -1.55 -11.30 -12.61
C ASP A 21 -2.46 -10.68 -13.69
N PRO A 22 -3.34 -11.43 -14.37
CA PRO A 22 -4.27 -10.86 -15.35
C PRO A 22 -5.17 -9.77 -14.76
N TYR A 23 -5.47 -9.81 -13.45
CA TYR A 23 -6.27 -8.80 -12.78
C TYR A 23 -5.56 -7.45 -12.66
N SER A 24 -4.23 -7.39 -12.81
CA SER A 24 -3.47 -6.14 -12.74
C SER A 24 -3.88 -5.15 -13.85
N SER A 25 -4.43 -5.65 -14.95
CA SER A 25 -4.96 -4.82 -16.04
C SER A 25 -6.10 -3.90 -15.61
N GLY A 26 -6.89 -4.29 -14.60
CA GLY A 26 -7.94 -3.48 -13.99
C GLY A 26 -7.51 -2.68 -12.76
N GLY A 27 -6.25 -2.81 -12.34
CA GLY A 27 -5.73 -2.22 -11.11
C GLY A 27 -5.25 -0.78 -11.22
N ILE A 28 -4.78 -0.24 -10.08
CA ILE A 28 -4.08 1.04 -10.02
C ILE A 28 -2.57 0.77 -10.04
N LEU A 29 -1.92 1.12 -11.15
CA LEU A 29 -0.50 0.81 -11.41
C LEU A 29 0.45 2.00 -11.20
N SER A 30 -0.08 3.15 -10.78
CA SER A 30 0.66 4.38 -10.52
C SER A 30 0.05 5.13 -9.35
N ASP A 31 0.88 5.81 -8.56
CA ASP A 31 0.43 6.64 -7.43
C ASP A 31 -0.65 7.65 -7.89
N LEU A 32 -1.72 7.75 -7.09
CA LEU A 32 -2.80 8.72 -7.31
C LEU A 32 -2.61 9.97 -6.42
N SER A 33 -1.92 9.82 -5.29
CA SER A 33 -1.57 10.87 -4.34
C SER A 33 -0.42 10.41 -3.43
N LYS A 34 0.01 11.25 -2.48
CA LYS A 34 1.03 10.88 -1.47
C LYS A 34 0.61 9.71 -0.57
N SER A 35 -0.70 9.52 -0.35
CA SER A 35 -1.25 8.48 0.53
C SER A 35 -1.99 7.37 -0.22
N LEU A 36 -2.13 7.50 -1.54
CA LEU A 36 -2.70 6.51 -2.45
C LEU A 36 -1.62 6.02 -3.39
N VAL A 37 -0.84 5.04 -2.92
CA VAL A 37 0.40 4.61 -3.55
C VAL A 37 0.22 3.27 -4.26
N ALA A 38 0.86 3.11 -5.42
CA ALA A 38 0.90 1.86 -6.15
C ALA A 38 2.25 1.17 -5.95
N ILE A 39 2.21 -0.13 -5.69
CA ILE A 39 3.41 -0.97 -5.61
C ILE A 39 3.27 -2.08 -6.64
N THR A 40 4.00 -1.94 -7.74
CA THR A 40 3.94 -2.88 -8.86
C THR A 40 5.22 -3.71 -8.94
N THR A 41 5.07 -4.98 -9.29
CA THR A 41 6.21 -5.89 -9.49
C THR A 41 6.07 -6.65 -10.79
N ILE A 42 7.14 -6.69 -11.59
CA ILE A 42 7.13 -7.33 -12.91
C ILE A 42 6.86 -8.83 -12.80
N ASN A 43 7.37 -9.47 -11.76
CA ASN A 43 7.31 -10.93 -11.58
C ASN A 43 6.21 -11.40 -10.62
N GLY A 44 5.45 -10.49 -10.01
CA GLY A 44 4.40 -10.84 -9.07
C GLY A 44 3.22 -11.53 -9.76
N SER A 45 2.71 -12.59 -9.13
CA SER A 45 1.41 -13.19 -9.43
C SER A 45 0.33 -12.62 -8.49
N HIS A 46 -0.88 -13.16 -8.59
CA HIS A 46 -2.04 -12.72 -7.82
C HIS A 46 -1.79 -12.68 -6.31
N CYS A 47 -1.81 -11.48 -5.73
CA CYS A 47 -1.66 -11.21 -4.29
C CYS A 47 -0.49 -11.94 -3.61
N LEU A 48 0.64 -12.09 -4.31
CA LEU A 48 1.80 -12.85 -3.80
C LEU A 48 2.44 -12.21 -2.55
N ASP A 49 2.35 -10.89 -2.44
CA ASP A 49 2.74 -10.09 -1.27
C ASP A 49 2.02 -10.52 0.02
N LEU A 50 0.77 -10.99 -0.08
CA LEU A 50 -0.04 -11.44 1.05
C LEU A 50 0.21 -12.89 1.48
N GLN A 51 0.92 -13.68 0.67
CA GLN A 51 1.22 -15.08 1.00
C GLN A 51 2.22 -15.17 2.17
N PRO A 52 2.22 -16.28 2.94
CA PRO A 52 3.23 -16.53 3.96
C PRO A 52 4.64 -16.45 3.38
N SER A 53 5.59 -15.94 4.18
CA SER A 53 7.00 -15.90 3.78
C SER A 53 7.57 -17.29 3.62
N ARG A 54 8.40 -17.47 2.59
CA ARG A 54 9.16 -18.71 2.35
C ARG A 54 10.65 -18.40 2.24
N GLU A 55 11.49 -19.38 2.53
CA GLU A 55 12.95 -19.24 2.40
C GLU A 55 13.41 -19.00 0.95
N ASP A 56 12.63 -19.49 -0.02
CA ASP A 56 12.86 -19.34 -1.46
C ASP A 56 12.20 -18.10 -2.07
N ASP A 57 11.62 -17.21 -1.24
CA ASP A 57 11.02 -15.98 -1.75
C ASP A 57 12.08 -15.08 -2.41
N PRO A 58 11.83 -14.57 -3.61
CA PRO A 58 12.79 -13.73 -4.28
C PRO A 58 12.97 -12.40 -3.55
N GLU A 59 14.17 -11.82 -3.65
CA GLU A 59 14.52 -10.60 -2.93
C GLU A 59 13.56 -9.44 -3.21
N TRP A 60 13.09 -9.31 -4.46
CA TRP A 60 12.14 -8.26 -4.84
C TRP A 60 10.80 -8.37 -4.08
N LEU A 61 10.33 -9.59 -3.78
CA LEU A 61 9.08 -9.83 -3.04
C LEU A 61 9.27 -9.46 -1.57
N THR A 62 10.40 -9.86 -1.00
CA THR A 62 10.78 -9.47 0.36
C THR A 62 10.90 -7.94 0.50
N ASN A 63 11.49 -7.27 -0.49
CA ASN A 63 11.61 -5.81 -0.52
C ASN A 63 10.25 -5.11 -0.71
N GLN A 64 9.36 -5.67 -1.53
CA GLN A 64 7.97 -5.22 -1.63
C GLN A 64 7.27 -5.25 -0.26
N ARG A 65 7.26 -6.40 0.42
CA ARG A 65 6.62 -6.55 1.75
C ARG A 65 7.22 -5.59 2.79
N LYS A 66 8.55 -5.42 2.78
CA LYS A 66 9.22 -4.43 3.65
C LYS A 66 8.76 -3.00 3.38
N LYS A 67 8.57 -2.62 2.11
CA LYS A 67 8.06 -1.31 1.71
C LYS A 67 6.62 -1.11 2.20
N GLU A 68 5.76 -2.10 2.02
CA GLU A 68 4.36 -2.08 2.48
C GLU A 68 4.29 -1.91 4.00
N VAL A 69 5.03 -2.73 4.75
CA VAL A 69 5.10 -2.64 6.22
C VAL A 69 5.63 -1.28 6.68
N LYS A 70 6.62 -0.71 5.98
CA LYS A 70 7.16 0.63 6.30
C LYS A 70 6.09 1.71 6.17
N ILE A 71 5.27 1.65 5.14
CA ILE A 71 4.17 2.60 4.90
C ILE A 71 3.09 2.46 5.98
N ILE A 72 2.67 1.22 6.27
CA ILE A 72 1.65 0.93 7.29
C ILE A 72 2.13 1.39 8.68
N LYS A 73 3.39 1.14 9.03
CA LYS A 73 3.99 1.65 10.28
C LYS A 73 3.97 3.19 10.35
N GLY A 74 4.18 3.85 9.20
CA GLY A 74 4.04 5.30 9.08
C GLY A 74 2.63 5.77 9.44
N TRP A 75 1.60 5.16 8.85
CA TRP A 75 0.21 5.50 9.13
C TRP A 75 -0.20 5.27 10.59
N ILE A 76 0.26 4.16 11.20
CA ILE A 76 0.01 3.88 12.61
C ILE A 76 0.65 4.97 13.51
N LYS A 77 1.88 5.38 13.18
CA LYS A 77 2.57 6.44 13.92
C LYS A 77 1.87 7.80 13.80
N GLU A 78 1.43 8.14 12.58
CA GLU A 78 0.67 9.37 12.30
C GLU A 78 -0.63 9.38 13.10
N TYR A 79 -1.40 8.30 13.05
CA TYR A 79 -2.64 8.14 13.82
C TYR A 79 -2.46 8.40 15.32
N TYR A 80 -1.46 7.79 15.96
CA TYR A 80 -1.24 8.01 17.40
C TYR A 80 -0.75 9.43 17.72
N SER A 81 -0.04 10.07 16.80
CA SER A 81 0.37 11.47 16.95
C SER A 81 -0.85 12.40 16.90
N ASP A 82 -1.73 12.17 15.92
CA ASP A 82 -2.98 12.93 15.75
C ASP A 82 -3.94 12.70 16.90
N LEU A 83 -4.10 11.45 17.36
CA LEU A 83 -4.94 11.12 18.51
C LEU A 83 -4.46 11.83 19.79
N ALA A 84 -3.15 11.89 20.02
CA ALA A 84 -2.59 12.61 21.15
C ALA A 84 -2.83 14.12 21.04
N ALA A 85 -2.66 14.69 19.85
CA ALA A 85 -2.95 16.11 19.60
C ALA A 85 -4.43 16.43 19.79
N PHE A 86 -5.32 15.58 19.28
CA PHE A 86 -6.77 15.71 19.43
C PHE A 86 -7.17 15.71 20.90
N ARG A 87 -6.68 14.75 21.70
CA ARG A 87 -6.98 14.68 23.14
C ARG A 87 -6.54 15.93 23.89
N ARG A 88 -5.35 16.46 23.63
CA ARG A 88 -4.84 17.69 24.28
C ARG A 88 -5.68 18.94 24.02
N ILE A 89 -6.41 19.00 22.90
CA ILE A 89 -7.25 20.15 22.53
C ILE A 89 -8.64 20.04 23.19
N HIS A 90 -9.08 18.82 23.51
CA HIS A 90 -10.43 18.53 23.98
C HIS A 90 -10.48 18.07 25.46
N GLU A 91 -9.35 18.15 26.17
CA GLU A 91 -9.22 18.13 27.63
C GLU A 91 -9.00 19.56 28.13
#